data_AF-A0A534ZNW2-F1
#
_entry.id   AF-A0A534ZNW2-F1
#
_cell.length_a   1.000
_cell.length_b   1.000
_cell.length_c   1.000
_cell.angle_alpha   90.00
_cell.angle_beta   90.00
_cell.angle_gamma   90.00
#
_symmetry.space_group_name_H-M   'P 1'
#
loop_
_entity.id
_entity.type
_entity.pdbx_description
1 polymer ?
#
loop_
_entity_poly.entity_id
_entity_poly.type
_entity_poly.pdbx_seq_one_letter_code
_entity_poly.pdbx_strand_id
1 'polypeptide(L)'
;MAAERPDLAAILAPILERVDAAQRPLLIALAERMAAVRYRGWASQVTDAAERAGLRACADREEEIARRVEALTPDAASLQRQILADNPGLEEANRSLFAGRPLDEQLVVQASGERLGAATWRSFA
;
A
#
# COMPACT_ATOMS: atom_id res chain seq x y z
N MET A 1 24.47 3.38 -10.89
CA MET A 1 24.40 2.06 -10.26
C MET A 1 22.95 1.82 -9.89
N ALA A 2 22.31 0.74 -10.35
CA ALA A 2 20.93 0.47 -9.97
C ALA A 2 20.91 0.16 -8.46
N ALA A 3 20.22 0.99 -7.68
CA ALA A 3 19.98 0.68 -6.27
C ALA A 3 19.31 -0.69 -6.18
N GLU A 4 19.78 -1.53 -5.26
CA GLU A 4 19.15 -2.82 -4.97
C GLU A 4 17.67 -2.55 -4.62
N ARG A 5 16.77 -3.18 -5.39
CA ARG A 5 15.33 -2.99 -5.22
C ARG A 5 14.92 -3.65 -3.92
N PRO A 6 14.13 -2.98 -3.06
CA PRO A 6 13.67 -3.61 -1.82
C PRO A 6 12.84 -4.85 -2.14
N ASP A 7 13.16 -5.96 -1.49
CA ASP A 7 12.33 -7.17 -1.55
C ASP A 7 11.07 -6.95 -0.71
N LEU A 8 10.04 -6.42 -1.38
CA LEU A 8 8.75 -6.11 -0.75
C LEU A 8 8.09 -7.37 -0.18
N ALA A 9 8.28 -8.54 -0.79
CA ALA A 9 7.72 -9.78 -0.28
C ALA A 9 8.38 -10.18 1.02
N ALA A 10 9.72 -10.12 1.10
CA ALA A 10 10.45 -10.40 2.33
C ALA A 10 10.14 -9.42 3.46
N ILE A 11 9.88 -8.14 3.14
CA ILE A 11 9.55 -7.10 4.12
C ILE A 11 8.12 -7.28 4.66
N LEU A 12 7.17 -7.66 3.80
CA LEU A 12 5.76 -7.78 4.18
C LEU A 12 5.40 -9.16 4.74
N ALA A 13 6.14 -10.22 4.42
CA ALA A 13 5.87 -11.58 4.88
C ALA A 13 5.74 -11.70 6.41
N PRO A 14 6.65 -11.13 7.24
CA PRO A 14 6.52 -11.22 8.69
C PRO A 14 5.26 -10.56 9.24
N ILE A 15 4.71 -9.55 8.55
CA ILE A 15 3.47 -8.86 8.93
C ILE A 15 2.27 -9.74 8.56
N LEU A 16 2.28 -10.32 7.35
CA LEU A 16 1.23 -11.23 6.87
C LEU A 16 1.11 -12.50 7.73
N GLU A 17 2.24 -13.00 8.25
CA GLU A 17 2.28 -14.17 9.14
C GLU A 17 1.68 -13.90 10.52
N ARG A 18 1.73 -12.65 11.00
CA ARG A 18 1.19 -12.24 12.31
C ARG A 18 -0.29 -11.95 12.31
N VAL A 19 -0.90 -11.83 11.13
CA VAL A 19 -2.31 -11.50 10.97
C VAL A 19 -3.09 -12.75 10.58
N ASP A 20 -4.20 -12.97 11.28
CA ASP A 20 -5.10 -14.08 11.02
C ASP A 20 -5.53 -14.09 9.55
N ALA A 21 -5.65 -15.29 8.97
CA ALA A 21 -5.98 -15.45 7.55
C ALA A 21 -7.27 -14.70 7.16
N ALA A 22 -8.27 -14.68 8.05
CA ALA A 22 -9.53 -13.96 7.85
C ALA A 22 -9.37 -12.42 7.83
N GLN A 23 -8.30 -11.89 8.42
CA GLN A 23 -8.01 -10.46 8.50
C GLN A 23 -7.03 -9.99 7.42
N ARG A 24 -6.35 -10.90 6.71
CA ARG A 24 -5.40 -10.55 5.64
C ARG A 24 -5.97 -9.66 4.53
N PRO A 25 -7.25 -9.78 4.11
CA PRO A 25 -7.85 -8.79 3.22
C PRO A 25 -7.75 -7.35 3.74
N LEU A 26 -7.93 -7.13 5.05
CA LEU A 26 -7.85 -5.80 5.64
C LEU A 26 -6.43 -5.22 5.63
N LEU A 27 -5.39 -6.06 5.60
CA LEU A 27 -4.01 -5.60 5.36
C LEU A 27 -3.83 -5.04 3.95
N ILE A 28 -4.47 -5.65 2.95
CA ILE A 28 -4.47 -5.12 1.58
C ILE A 28 -5.17 -3.76 1.57
N ALA A 29 -6.34 -3.65 2.19
CA ALA A 29 -7.03 -2.36 2.30
C ALA A 29 -6.16 -1.27 2.98
N LEU A 30 -5.44 -1.60 4.05
CA LEU A 30 -4.49 -0.69 4.69
C LEU A 30 -3.36 -0.26 3.74
N ALA A 31 -2.79 -1.21 2.99
CA ALA A 31 -1.76 -0.92 2.00
C ALA A 31 -2.27 0.03 0.91
N GLU A 32 -3.49 -0.19 0.40
CA GLU A 32 -4.08 0.68 -0.61
C GLU A 32 -4.38 2.08 -0.06
N ARG A 33 -4.82 2.21 1.20
CA ARG A 33 -4.96 3.53 1.85
C ARG A 33 -3.63 4.28 1.92
N MET A 34 -2.55 3.59 2.30
CA MET A 34 -1.22 4.19 2.34
C MET A 34 -0.72 4.57 0.93
N ALA A 35 -0.99 3.74 -0.08
CA ALA A 35 -0.69 4.05 -1.48
C ALA A 35 -1.45 5.29 -1.97
N ALA A 36 -2.75 5.40 -1.66
CA ALA A 36 -3.54 6.58 -2.02
C ALA A 36 -2.97 7.89 -1.43
N VAL A 37 -2.61 7.87 -0.14
CA VAL A 37 -1.95 9.01 0.51
C VAL A 37 -0.64 9.37 -0.21
N ARG A 38 0.15 8.37 -0.60
CA ARG A 38 1.42 8.56 -1.30
C ARG A 38 1.23 9.17 -2.70
N TYR A 39 0.32 8.64 -3.49
CA TYR A 39 -0.02 9.17 -4.81
C TYR A 39 -0.48 10.64 -4.74
N ARG A 40 -1.27 11.01 -3.72
CA ARG A 40 -1.62 12.43 -3.48
C ARG A 40 -0.41 13.28 -3.11
N GLY A 41 0.51 12.73 -2.32
CA GLY A 41 1.77 13.36 -1.99
C GLY A 41 2.65 13.60 -3.22
N TRP A 42 2.70 12.68 -4.17
CA TRP A 42 3.42 12.90 -5.43
C TRP A 42 2.69 13.89 -6.34
N ALA A 43 1.36 13.83 -6.40
CA ALA A 43 0.56 14.75 -7.20
C ALA A 43 0.74 16.23 -6.75
N SER A 44 1.07 16.49 -5.49
CA SER A 44 1.37 17.85 -5.01
C SER A 44 2.78 18.34 -5.35
N GLN A 45 3.69 17.44 -5.76
CA GLN A 45 5.09 17.75 -6.07
C GLN A 45 5.33 17.99 -7.57
N VAL A 46 4.49 17.44 -8.44
CA VAL A 46 4.63 17.60 -9.89
C VAL A 46 4.00 18.90 -10.38
N THR A 47 4.58 19.51 -11.41
CA THR A 47 4.09 20.76 -12.02
C THR A 47 3.18 20.49 -13.23
N ASP A 48 3.46 19.44 -14.00
CA ASP A 48 2.67 19.04 -15.16
C ASP A 48 1.23 18.66 -14.77
N ALA A 49 0.26 19.16 -15.54
CA ALA A 49 -1.15 18.98 -15.24
C ALA A 49 -1.64 17.56 -15.54
N ALA A 50 -1.13 16.93 -16.61
CA ALA A 50 -1.52 15.58 -17.00
C ALA A 50 -0.94 14.55 -16.03
N GLU A 51 0.32 14.70 -15.64
CA GLU A 51 0.97 13.86 -14.62
C GLU A 51 0.25 13.96 -13.27
N ARG A 52 -0.05 15.18 -12.83
CA ARG A 52 -0.85 15.41 -11.59
C ARG A 52 -2.20 14.71 -11.64
N ALA A 53 -2.90 14.81 -12.77
CA ALA A 53 -4.20 14.16 -12.95
C ALA A 53 -4.07 12.63 -12.92
N GLY A 54 -3.05 12.07 -13.57
CA GLY A 54 -2.76 10.64 -13.54
C GLY A 54 -2.50 10.10 -12.12
N LEU A 55 -1.67 10.80 -11.35
CA LEU A 55 -1.36 10.43 -9.96
C LEU A 55 -2.61 10.50 -9.06
N ARG A 56 -3.45 11.53 -9.22
CA ARG A 56 -4.73 11.62 -8.50
C ARG A 56 -5.67 10.48 -8.86
N ALA A 57 -5.77 10.13 -10.14
CA ALA A 57 -6.57 9.01 -10.58
C ALA A 57 -6.06 7.66 -10.02
N CYS A 58 -4.74 7.49 -9.84
CA CYS A 58 -4.20 6.35 -9.10
C CYS A 58 -4.68 6.36 -7.65
N ALA A 59 -4.54 7.48 -6.95
CA ALA A 59 -4.99 7.59 -5.55
C ALA A 59 -6.47 7.21 -5.38
N ASP A 60 -7.34 7.67 -6.28
CA ASP A 60 -8.77 7.39 -6.22
C ASP A 60 -9.08 5.90 -6.44
N ARG A 61 -8.33 5.22 -7.32
CA ARG A 61 -8.44 3.77 -7.54
C ARG A 61 -8.01 2.98 -6.31
N GLU A 62 -6.90 3.35 -5.67
CA GLU A 62 -6.46 2.64 -4.46
C GLU A 62 -7.48 2.78 -3.33
N GLU A 63 -8.07 3.96 -3.16
CA GLU A 63 -9.16 4.10 -2.19
C GLU A 63 -10.41 3.30 -2.55
N GLU A 64 -10.73 3.18 -3.84
CA GLU A 64 -11.85 2.35 -4.27
C GLU A 64 -11.61 0.88 -3.95
N ILE A 65 -10.39 0.37 -4.18
CA ILE A 65 -10.01 -0.99 -3.81
C ILE A 65 -10.10 -1.16 -2.30
N ALA A 66 -9.53 -0.24 -1.51
CA ALA A 66 -9.62 -0.27 -0.05
C ALA A 66 -11.08 -0.35 0.43
N ARG A 67 -11.96 0.53 -0.09
CA ARG A 67 -13.39 0.54 0.24
C ARG A 67 -14.08 -0.78 -0.10
N ARG A 68 -13.77 -1.36 -1.26
CA ARG A 68 -14.35 -2.65 -1.70
C ARG A 68 -13.95 -3.78 -0.78
N VAL A 69 -12.68 -3.85 -0.39
CA VAL A 69 -12.18 -4.88 0.52
C VAL A 69 -12.75 -4.68 1.93
N GLU A 70 -12.79 -3.44 2.43
CA GLU A 70 -13.40 -3.08 3.72
C GLU A 70 -14.89 -3.48 3.77
N ALA A 71 -15.63 -3.33 2.66
CA ALA A 71 -17.05 -3.68 2.59
C ALA A 71 -17.34 -5.19 2.71
N LEU A 72 -16.33 -6.06 2.52
CA LEU A 72 -16.48 -7.51 2.68
C LEU A 72 -16.41 -7.96 4.14
N THR A 73 -15.95 -7.09 5.05
CA THR A 73 -15.68 -7.44 6.43
C THR A 73 -16.48 -6.56 7.39
N PRO A 74 -17.40 -7.14 8.19
CA PRO A 74 -18.04 -6.41 9.28
C PRO A 74 -16.99 -5.80 10.22
N ASP A 75 -17.25 -4.57 10.70
CA ASP A 75 -16.35 -3.84 11.61
C ASP A 75 -14.92 -3.64 11.10
N ALA A 76 -14.72 -3.60 9.78
CA ALA A 76 -13.41 -3.41 9.12
C ALA A 76 -12.56 -2.31 9.77
N ALA A 77 -13.14 -1.15 10.07
CA ALA A 77 -12.43 -0.02 10.68
C ALA A 77 -11.88 -0.35 12.08
N SER A 78 -12.63 -1.11 12.90
CA SER A 78 -12.16 -1.52 14.22
C SER A 78 -11.05 -2.56 14.12
N LEU A 79 -11.21 -3.53 13.21
CA LEU A 79 -10.20 -4.56 12.95
C LEU A 79 -8.91 -3.97 12.37
N GLN A 80 -9.00 -3.00 11.46
CA GLN A 80 -7.83 -2.29 10.93
C GLN A 80 -7.09 -1.51 12.02
N ARG A 81 -7.80 -0.84 12.93
CA ARG A 81 -7.18 -0.21 14.10
C ARG A 81 -6.45 -1.22 14.97
N GLN A 82 -7.05 -2.39 15.20
CA GLN A 82 -6.44 -3.47 15.97
C GLN A 82 -5.18 -3.99 15.29
N ILE A 83 -5.23 -4.26 13.97
CA ILE A 83 -4.09 -4.70 13.17
C ILE A 83 -2.92 -3.70 13.28
N LEU A 84 -3.19 -2.40 13.18
CA LEU A 84 -2.17 -1.36 13.33
C LEU A 84 -1.60 -1.31 14.76
N ALA A 85 -2.44 -1.47 15.78
CA ALA A 85 -2.00 -1.52 17.17
C ALA A 85 -1.12 -2.74 17.47
N ASP A 86 -1.44 -3.89 16.89
CA ASP A 86 -0.70 -5.15 17.05
C ASP A 86 0.59 -5.19 16.22
N ASN A 87 0.71 -4.32 15.21
CA ASN A 87 1.88 -4.21 14.34
C ASN A 87 2.50 -2.80 14.40
N PRO A 88 2.99 -2.38 15.59
CA PRO A 88 3.64 -1.08 15.73
C PRO A 88 4.87 -1.03 14.82
N GLY A 89 4.89 -0.04 13.92
CA GLY A 89 5.95 0.12 12.92
C GLY A 89 5.57 -0.33 11.51
N LEU A 90 4.37 -0.84 11.26
CA LEU A 90 3.89 -1.14 9.89
C LEU A 90 3.93 0.10 9.00
N GLU A 91 3.41 1.23 9.49
CA GLU A 91 3.42 2.50 8.75
C GLU A 91 4.84 3.03 8.53
N GLU A 92 5.72 2.85 9.53
CA GLU A 92 7.14 3.21 9.45
C GLU A 92 7.87 2.38 8.40
N ALA A 93 7.69 1.05 8.44
CA ALA A 93 8.25 0.12 7.46
C ALA A 93 7.76 0.46 6.06
N ASN A 94 6.46 0.75 5.90
CA ASN A 94 5.93 1.22 4.63
C ASN A 94 6.60 2.54 4.20
N ARG A 95 6.80 3.50 5.11
CA ARG A 95 7.42 4.80 4.78
C ARG A 95 8.89 4.66 4.37
N SER A 96 9.65 3.82 5.07
CA SER A 96 11.08 3.63 4.84
C SER A 96 11.40 3.00 3.48
N LEU A 97 10.46 2.26 2.89
CA LEU A 97 10.58 1.74 1.52
C LEU A 97 10.80 2.84 0.47
N PHE A 98 10.24 4.03 0.70
CA PHE A 98 10.24 5.15 -0.24
C PHE A 98 11.18 6.29 0.17
N ALA A 99 11.49 6.40 1.46
CA ALA A 99 12.25 7.51 2.01
C ALA A 99 13.63 7.64 1.34
N GLY A 100 14.00 8.88 0.99
CA GLY A 100 15.30 9.20 0.38
C GLY A 100 15.46 8.79 -1.10
N ARG A 101 14.44 8.18 -1.71
CA ARG A 101 14.48 7.78 -3.13
C ARG A 101 13.98 8.89 -4.05
N PRO A 102 14.56 9.05 -5.25
CA PRO A 102 13.96 9.83 -6.34
C PRO A 102 12.52 9.39 -6.67
N LEU A 103 11.70 10.29 -7.20
CA LEU A 103 10.28 10.02 -7.47
C LEU A 103 10.07 8.86 -8.45
N ASP A 104 10.87 8.78 -9.51
CA ASP A 104 10.86 7.69 -10.48
C ASP A 104 11.16 6.32 -9.83
N GLU A 105 12.14 6.26 -8.92
CA GLU A 105 12.39 5.05 -8.13
C GLU A 105 11.23 4.70 -7.20
N GLN A 106 10.63 5.71 -6.55
CA GLN A 106 9.47 5.50 -5.70
C GLN A 106 8.27 4.94 -6.49
N LEU A 107 8.02 5.43 -7.70
CA LEU A 107 6.99 4.92 -8.60
C LEU A 107 7.25 3.46 -9.01
N VAL A 108 8.51 3.11 -9.26
CA VAL A 108 8.90 1.71 -9.57
C VAL A 108 8.66 0.78 -8.38
N VAL A 109 8.97 1.23 -7.15
CA VAL A 109 8.70 0.49 -5.91
C VAL A 109 7.19 0.29 -5.73
N GLN A 110 6.40 1.35 -5.89
CA GLN A 110 4.94 1.30 -5.76
C GLN A 110 4.31 0.35 -6.79
N ALA A 111 4.69 0.44 -8.05
CA ALA A 111 4.19 -0.47 -9.09
C ALA A 111 4.55 -1.95 -8.81
N SER A 112 5.69 -2.19 -8.15
CA SER A 112 6.08 -3.54 -7.71
C SER A 112 5.24 -4.01 -6.53
N GLY A 113 4.93 -3.11 -5.59
CA GLY A 113 4.03 -3.36 -4.46
C GLY A 113 2.61 -3.70 -4.91
N GLU A 114 2.05 -2.96 -5.85
CA GLU A 114 0.71 -3.22 -6.41
C GLU A 114 0.62 -4.58 -7.09
N ARG A 115 1.65 -4.97 -7.86
CA ARG A 115 1.70 -6.32 -8.46
C ARG A 115 1.72 -7.41 -7.40
N LEU A 116 2.50 -7.21 -6.33
CA LEU A 116 2.55 -8.14 -5.21
C LEU A 116 1.19 -8.19 -4.49
N GLY A 117 0.57 -7.05 -4.20
CA GLY A 117 -0.75 -6.95 -3.58
C GLY A 117 -1.82 -7.69 -4.39
N ALA A 118 -1.85 -7.49 -5.71
CA ALA A 118 -2.75 -8.20 -6.62
C ALA A 118 -2.51 -9.73 -6.64
N ALA A 119 -1.25 -10.17 -6.61
CA ALA A 119 -0.92 -11.60 -6.53
C ALA A 119 -1.36 -12.20 -5.18
N THR A 120 -1.11 -11.48 -4.08
CA THR A 120 -1.52 -11.85 -2.73
C THR A 120 -3.04 -11.95 -2.63
N TRP A 121 -3.80 -10.98 -3.15
CA TRP A 121 -5.26 -11.03 -3.20
C TRP A 121 -5.79 -12.28 -3.90
N ARG A 122 -5.24 -12.61 -5.09
CA ARG A 122 -5.62 -13.82 -5.84
C ARG A 122 -5.28 -15.13 -5.14
N SER A 123 -4.36 -15.11 -4.17
CA SER A 123 -4.06 -16.30 -3.37
C SER A 123 -5.07 -16.55 -2.25
N PHE A 124 -5.89 -15.54 -1.91
CA PHE A 124 -6.88 -15.60 -0.82
C PHE A 124 -8.33 -15.66 -1.31
N ALA A 125 -8.61 -15.18 -2.53
CA ALA A 125 -9.93 -15.18 -3.17
C ALA A 125 -10.14 -16.42 -4.05
#